data_AF-A0A3Q2T5R6-F1
#
_entry.id   AF-A0A3Q2T5R6-F1
#
_cell.length_a   1.000
_cell.length_b   1.000
_cell.length_c   1.000
_cell.angle_alpha   90.00
_cell.angle_beta   90.00
_cell.angle_gamma   90.00
#
_symmetry.space_group_name_H-M   'P 1'
#
loop_
_entity.id
_entity.type
_entity.pdbx_description
1 polymer ?
#
loop_
_entity_poly.entity_id
_entity_poly.type
_entity_poly.pdbx_seq_one_letter_code
_entity_poly.pdbx_strand_id
1 'polypeptide(L)'
;MGLPLSGQILEEVERRREISPPLVNPFMRSVMEAPFPAPGRTVAIKSFLPGSGNEVLTLCRPVDSRLEHVDFGSLLQCLSVGRLLQVFASLLLERRVIFVADKLSVLSRCGHAALALLYPFIWQHTFVPVLPATMLDISCSPTPFLIGVLAPCLPELLELPIEEVHAPRTVAGDRSAFLLLGDEDCILPSKLQAALQQILEDREDILRQHNGDTCADLSSLLSEGFVHFFVELVGHYPLYMAEAANGTKELQRESFRKSHPSRGVRQFLQLFMDTQMFAGFIQDKELRKGGGKGLFETRVAEYLNTSQEPEPSGVNKFLKGLGSCRSLKRSLSKATSQSVIRLLLLLVVFRKQDEAPAD
;
A
#
# COMPACT_ATOMS: atom_id res chain seq x y z
N MET A 1 -10.39 -15.57 -0.60
CA MET A 1 -10.60 -14.14 -0.91
C MET A 1 -11.18 -14.04 -2.31
N GLY A 2 -12.29 -13.34 -2.49
CA GLY A 2 -12.82 -13.03 -3.83
C GLY A 2 -11.89 -12.04 -4.54
N LEU A 3 -11.94 -12.02 -5.86
CA LEU A 3 -11.13 -11.09 -6.65
C LEU A 3 -11.52 -9.63 -6.39
N PRO A 4 -10.60 -8.67 -6.57
CA PRO A 4 -10.95 -7.26 -6.61
C PRO A 4 -12.04 -6.99 -7.64
N LEU A 5 -12.76 -5.87 -7.49
CA LEU A 5 -13.89 -5.50 -8.36
C LEU A 5 -13.55 -5.60 -9.86
N SER A 6 -12.36 -5.11 -10.24
CA SER A 6 -11.84 -5.18 -11.60
C SER A 6 -11.51 -6.60 -12.06
N GLY A 7 -11.05 -7.47 -11.16
CA GLY A 7 -10.78 -8.88 -11.45
C GLY A 7 -12.07 -9.67 -11.70
N GLN A 8 -13.11 -9.43 -10.89
CA GLN A 8 -14.43 -10.05 -11.11
C GLN A 8 -15.06 -9.62 -12.43
N ILE A 9 -14.92 -8.34 -12.79
CA ILE A 9 -15.38 -7.84 -14.09
C ILE A 9 -14.58 -8.49 -15.21
N LEU A 10 -13.25 -8.60 -15.07
CA LEU A 10 -12.39 -9.17 -16.12
C LEU A 10 -12.66 -10.66 -16.34
N GLU A 11 -12.79 -11.46 -15.28
CA GLU A 11 -13.17 -12.88 -15.40
C GLU A 11 -14.51 -13.04 -16.11
N GLU A 12 -15.49 -12.19 -15.79
CA GLU A 12 -16.79 -12.23 -16.42
C GLU A 12 -16.74 -11.79 -17.90
N VAL A 13 -15.86 -10.84 -18.24
CA VAL A 13 -15.57 -10.47 -19.64
C VAL A 13 -14.94 -11.64 -20.40
N GLU A 14 -13.94 -12.30 -19.81
CA GLU A 14 -13.26 -13.45 -20.42
C GLU A 14 -14.23 -14.60 -20.65
N ARG A 15 -15.03 -14.95 -19.63
CA ARG A 15 -16.07 -15.99 -19.73
C ARG A 15 -17.08 -15.70 -20.84
N ARG A 16 -17.51 -14.44 -21.01
CA ARG A 16 -18.41 -14.04 -22.10
C ARG A 16 -17.75 -14.09 -23.46
N ARG A 17 -16.47 -13.71 -23.53
CA ARG A 17 -15.68 -13.73 -24.75
C ARG A 17 -15.49 -15.15 -25.28
N GLU A 18 -15.31 -16.13 -24.40
CA GLU A 18 -15.24 -17.56 -24.74
C GLU A 18 -16.55 -18.09 -25.36
N ILE A 19 -17.71 -17.57 -24.91
CA ILE A 19 -19.01 -17.93 -25.49
C ILE A 19 -19.22 -17.23 -26.82
N SER A 20 -19.15 -15.90 -26.84
CA SER A 20 -19.28 -15.09 -28.06
C SER A 20 -18.82 -13.65 -27.83
N PRO A 21 -17.84 -13.12 -28.60
CA PRO A 21 -17.33 -11.75 -28.42
C PRO A 21 -18.37 -10.63 -28.35
N PRO A 22 -19.48 -10.64 -29.13
CA PRO A 22 -20.53 -9.62 -29.05
C PRO A 22 -21.24 -9.52 -27.69
N LEU A 23 -21.17 -10.56 -26.83
CA LEU A 23 -21.80 -10.57 -25.51
C LEU A 23 -21.08 -9.68 -24.48
N VAL A 24 -19.83 -9.30 -24.76
CA VAL A 24 -19.03 -8.43 -23.89
C VAL A 24 -19.58 -7.00 -23.88
N ASN A 25 -19.98 -6.47 -25.05
CA ASN A 25 -20.39 -5.07 -25.18
C ASN A 25 -21.65 -4.71 -24.36
N PRO A 26 -22.75 -5.49 -24.40
CA PRO A 26 -23.91 -5.25 -23.54
C PRO A 26 -23.57 -5.32 -22.05
N PHE A 27 -22.74 -6.29 -21.65
CA PHE A 27 -22.30 -6.42 -20.26
C PHE A 27 -21.50 -5.20 -19.79
N MET A 28 -20.49 -4.79 -20.56
CA MET A 28 -19.67 -3.62 -20.23
C MET A 28 -20.50 -2.34 -20.17
N ARG A 29 -21.51 -2.19 -21.03
CA ARG A 29 -22.47 -1.08 -20.94
C ARG A 29 -23.22 -1.10 -19.60
N SER A 30 -23.75 -2.25 -19.19
CA SER A 30 -24.41 -2.39 -17.89
C SER A 30 -23.48 -2.11 -16.70
N VAL A 31 -22.19 -2.48 -16.80
CA VAL A 31 -21.18 -2.14 -15.78
C VAL A 31 -20.96 -0.63 -15.72
N MET A 32 -20.85 0.05 -16.87
CA MET A 32 -20.61 1.50 -16.95
C MET A 32 -21.81 2.34 -16.52
N GLU A 33 -23.04 1.86 -16.75
CA GLU A 33 -24.28 2.53 -16.35
C GLU A 33 -24.63 2.32 -14.87
N ALA A 34 -24.06 1.30 -14.22
CA ALA A 34 -24.32 1.03 -12.82
C ALA A 34 -23.74 2.14 -11.91
N PRO A 35 -24.46 2.54 -10.84
CA PRO A 35 -23.97 3.55 -9.92
C PRO A 35 -22.72 3.07 -9.22
N PHE A 36 -21.71 3.93 -9.06
CA PHE A 36 -20.50 3.57 -8.36
C PHE A 36 -20.80 3.27 -6.87
N PRO A 37 -20.49 2.06 -6.36
CA PRO A 37 -20.82 1.70 -4.98
C PRO A 37 -20.12 2.61 -3.96
N ALA A 38 -20.83 2.99 -2.90
CA ALA A 38 -20.21 3.56 -1.72
C ALA A 38 -19.33 2.50 -0.99
N PRO A 39 -18.32 2.89 -0.19
CA PRO A 39 -17.51 1.92 0.55
C PRO A 39 -18.37 0.99 1.41
N GLY A 40 -18.09 -0.31 1.38
CA GLY A 40 -18.86 -1.34 2.09
C GLY A 40 -20.23 -1.65 1.49
N ARG A 41 -20.57 -1.08 0.33
CA ARG A 41 -21.83 -1.34 -0.37
C ARG A 41 -21.60 -2.16 -1.63
N THR A 42 -22.68 -2.83 -2.02
CA THR A 42 -22.71 -3.76 -3.13
C THR A 42 -23.60 -3.24 -4.24
N VAL A 43 -23.19 -3.45 -5.48
CA VAL A 43 -23.96 -3.14 -6.68
C VAL A 43 -24.20 -4.43 -7.45
N ALA A 44 -25.44 -4.63 -7.87
CA ALA A 44 -25.87 -5.79 -8.63
C ALA A 44 -25.99 -5.42 -10.11
N ILE A 45 -25.14 -6.00 -10.95
CA ILE A 45 -25.16 -5.83 -12.40
C ILE A 45 -25.99 -6.95 -12.99
N LYS A 46 -27.17 -6.60 -13.50
CA LYS A 46 -28.03 -7.53 -14.21
C LYS A 46 -27.56 -7.62 -15.66
N SER A 47 -27.44 -8.84 -16.15
CA SER A 47 -26.99 -9.10 -17.51
C SER A 47 -27.65 -10.36 -18.04
N PHE A 48 -27.79 -10.45 -19.35
CA PHE A 48 -28.32 -11.65 -20.00
C PHE A 48 -27.17 -12.44 -20.62
N LEU A 49 -27.20 -13.77 -20.47
CA LEU A 49 -26.39 -14.69 -21.27
C LEU A 49 -27.27 -15.73 -21.98
N PRO A 50 -27.01 -15.99 -23.28
CA PRO A 50 -27.62 -17.11 -23.98
C PRO A 50 -27.30 -18.44 -23.26
N GLY A 51 -28.31 -19.26 -23.00
CA GLY A 51 -28.17 -20.55 -22.32
C GLY A 51 -28.37 -20.51 -20.79
N SER A 52 -27.85 -19.49 -20.11
CA SER A 52 -28.01 -19.32 -18.64
C SER A 52 -29.16 -18.38 -18.24
N GLY A 53 -29.64 -17.53 -19.14
CA GLY A 53 -30.71 -16.56 -18.87
C GLY A 53 -30.20 -15.27 -18.21
N ASN A 54 -31.00 -14.69 -17.30
CA ASN A 54 -30.64 -13.48 -16.58
C ASN A 54 -29.71 -13.81 -15.40
N GLU A 55 -28.47 -13.34 -15.47
CA GLU A 55 -27.47 -13.46 -14.41
C GLU A 55 -27.24 -12.11 -13.72
N VAL A 56 -26.92 -12.18 -12.42
CA VAL A 56 -26.66 -11.00 -11.60
C VAL A 56 -25.25 -11.09 -11.02
N LEU A 57 -24.33 -10.28 -11.57
CA LEU A 57 -22.99 -10.13 -10.99
C LEU A 57 -23.06 -9.15 -9.82
N THR A 58 -22.60 -9.59 -8.65
CA THR A 58 -22.69 -8.82 -7.41
C THR A 58 -21.32 -8.28 -7.05
N LEU A 59 -21.12 -6.98 -7.27
CA LEU A 59 -19.85 -6.29 -7.04
C LEU A 59 -19.88 -5.54 -5.71
N CYS A 60 -19.04 -5.94 -4.76
CA CYS A 60 -18.92 -5.30 -3.45
C CYS A 60 -17.69 -4.38 -3.42
N ARG A 61 -17.89 -3.10 -3.07
CA ARG A 61 -16.77 -2.22 -2.76
C ARG A 61 -16.35 -2.44 -1.31
N PRO A 62 -15.08 -2.76 -1.03
CA PRO A 62 -14.59 -2.90 0.34
C PRO A 62 -14.86 -1.65 1.18
N VAL A 63 -15.05 -1.85 2.49
CA VAL A 63 -15.18 -0.75 3.47
C VAL A 63 -13.91 0.10 3.46
N ASP A 64 -12.77 -0.55 3.28
CA ASP A 64 -11.47 0.08 3.12
C ASP A 64 -10.95 -0.10 1.69
N SER A 65 -11.18 0.92 0.85
CA SER A 65 -10.67 0.91 -0.52
C SER A 65 -9.14 0.94 -0.60
N ARG A 66 -8.41 1.20 0.51
CA ARG A 66 -6.94 1.13 0.52
C ARG A 66 -6.44 -0.29 0.29
N LEU A 67 -7.18 -1.29 0.79
CA LEU A 67 -6.78 -2.70 0.76
C LEU A 67 -7.43 -3.50 -0.37
N GLU A 68 -8.27 -2.87 -1.20
CA GLU A 68 -9.07 -3.54 -2.24
C GLU A 68 -8.23 -4.34 -3.24
N HIS A 69 -7.01 -3.90 -3.53
CA HIS A 69 -6.09 -4.55 -4.46
C HIS A 69 -4.83 -5.10 -3.78
N VAL A 70 -4.84 -5.20 -2.45
CA VAL A 70 -3.66 -5.49 -1.65
C VAL A 70 -3.69 -6.93 -1.19
N ASP A 71 -2.66 -7.68 -1.58
CA ASP A 71 -2.45 -9.06 -1.14
C ASP A 71 -1.12 -9.15 -0.39
N PHE A 72 -1.17 -8.92 0.92
CA PHE A 72 0.00 -9.07 1.78
C PHE A 72 0.43 -10.53 1.95
N GLY A 73 -0.47 -11.50 1.69
CA GLY A 73 -0.13 -12.91 1.73
C GLY A 73 0.89 -13.26 0.64
N SER A 74 0.66 -12.79 -0.59
CA SER A 74 1.63 -12.93 -1.68
C SER A 74 2.98 -12.28 -1.33
N LEU A 75 2.96 -11.10 -0.71
CA LEU A 75 4.19 -10.39 -0.30
C LEU A 75 5.01 -11.22 0.71
N LEU A 76 4.36 -11.72 1.76
CA LEU A 76 5.01 -12.54 2.81
C LEU A 76 5.43 -13.94 2.35
N GLN A 77 4.86 -14.44 1.26
CA GLN A 77 5.31 -15.69 0.62
C GLN A 77 6.55 -15.49 -0.27
N CYS A 78 6.85 -14.25 -0.66
CA CYS A 78 7.97 -13.90 -1.52
C CYS A 78 9.14 -13.25 -0.75
N LEU A 79 8.84 -12.62 0.39
CA LEU A 79 9.80 -11.91 1.23
C LEU A 79 9.83 -12.49 2.64
N SER A 80 11.02 -12.80 3.13
CA SER A 80 11.23 -12.96 4.57
C SER A 80 10.92 -11.65 5.31
N VAL A 81 10.57 -11.75 6.61
CA VAL A 81 10.22 -10.59 7.43
C VAL A 81 11.33 -9.53 7.44
N GLY A 82 12.59 -9.96 7.57
CA GLY A 82 13.73 -9.05 7.52
C GLY A 82 13.82 -8.29 6.20
N ARG A 83 13.66 -8.99 5.06
CA ARG A 83 13.67 -8.36 3.73
C ARG A 83 12.51 -7.40 3.53
N LEU A 84 11.32 -7.74 4.02
CA LEU A 84 10.17 -6.85 3.97
C LEU A 84 10.45 -5.54 4.73
N LEU A 85 11.06 -5.63 5.91
CA LEU A 85 11.40 -4.44 6.70
C LEU A 85 12.49 -3.59 6.04
N GLN A 86 13.47 -4.21 5.37
CA GLN A 86 14.45 -3.47 4.57
C GLN A 86 13.77 -2.73 3.41
N VAL A 87 12.92 -3.42 2.62
CA VAL A 87 12.15 -2.79 1.53
C VAL A 87 11.29 -1.64 2.06
N PHE A 88 10.62 -1.85 3.19
CA PHE A 88 9.82 -0.81 3.83
C PHE A 88 10.67 0.40 4.23
N ALA A 89 11.85 0.18 4.81
CA ALA A 89 12.80 1.23 5.15
C ALA A 89 13.27 2.02 3.90
N SER A 90 13.58 1.32 2.81
CA SER A 90 14.00 1.92 1.55
C SER A 90 12.92 2.83 0.98
N LEU A 91 11.68 2.35 0.98
CA LEU A 91 10.54 3.12 0.51
C LEU A 91 10.30 4.33 1.42
N LEU A 92 10.42 4.21 2.74
CA LEU A 92 10.26 5.35 3.65
C LEU A 92 11.26 6.47 3.36
N LEU A 93 12.47 6.15 2.92
CA LEU A 93 13.47 7.15 2.52
C LEU A 93 13.45 7.49 1.02
N GLU A 94 12.39 7.10 0.30
CA GLU A 94 12.23 7.36 -1.13
C GLU A 94 13.45 6.88 -1.93
N ARG A 95 13.94 5.68 -1.64
CA ARG A 95 15.04 5.06 -2.40
C ARG A 95 14.51 4.37 -3.66
N ARG A 96 15.42 4.06 -4.58
CA ARG A 96 15.17 3.30 -5.80
C ARG A 96 15.04 1.81 -5.47
N VAL A 97 13.88 1.22 -5.70
CA VAL A 97 13.60 -0.18 -5.39
C VAL A 97 13.16 -0.93 -6.65
N ILE A 98 13.80 -2.07 -6.91
CA ILE A 98 13.48 -2.96 -8.03
C ILE A 98 13.06 -4.33 -7.47
N PHE A 99 11.86 -4.76 -7.84
CA PHE A 99 11.37 -6.12 -7.60
C PHE A 99 11.63 -6.98 -8.82
N VAL A 100 12.16 -8.18 -8.64
CA VAL A 100 12.39 -9.12 -9.74
C VAL A 100 11.70 -10.44 -9.45
N ALA A 101 10.87 -10.93 -10.37
CA ALA A 101 10.18 -12.20 -10.21
C ALA A 101 9.86 -12.85 -11.57
N ASP A 102 9.54 -14.15 -11.56
CA ASP A 102 9.22 -14.90 -12.78
C ASP A 102 7.80 -14.62 -13.31
N LYS A 103 6.93 -14.03 -12.48
CA LYS A 103 5.50 -13.84 -12.78
C LYS A 103 5.08 -12.40 -12.60
N LEU A 104 4.41 -11.86 -13.62
CA LEU A 104 3.80 -10.53 -13.64
C LEU A 104 2.84 -10.31 -12.45
N SER A 105 2.06 -11.34 -12.11
CA SER A 105 1.11 -11.29 -11.00
C SER A 105 1.81 -11.11 -9.65
N VAL A 106 2.99 -11.72 -9.46
CA VAL A 106 3.78 -11.59 -8.23
C VAL A 106 4.32 -10.17 -8.11
N LEU A 107 4.92 -9.64 -9.19
CA LEU A 107 5.45 -8.28 -9.21
C LEU A 107 4.38 -7.24 -8.88
N SER A 108 3.22 -7.32 -9.55
CA SER A 108 2.11 -6.40 -9.33
C SER A 108 1.54 -6.48 -7.92
N ARG A 109 1.28 -7.68 -7.40
CA ARG A 109 0.77 -7.87 -6.03
C ARG A 109 1.77 -7.40 -4.97
N CYS A 110 3.04 -7.76 -5.11
CA CYS A 110 4.07 -7.36 -4.15
C CYS A 110 4.28 -5.83 -4.19
N GLY A 111 4.35 -5.23 -5.37
CA GLY A 111 4.47 -3.78 -5.53
C GLY A 111 3.34 -3.01 -4.85
N HIS A 112 2.09 -3.41 -5.12
CA HIS A 112 0.93 -2.78 -4.48
C HIS A 112 0.88 -3.02 -2.97
N ALA A 113 1.23 -4.22 -2.51
CA ALA A 113 1.26 -4.53 -1.08
C ALA A 113 2.34 -3.73 -0.35
N ALA A 114 3.54 -3.60 -0.92
CA ALA A 114 4.61 -2.79 -0.35
C ALA A 114 4.21 -1.31 -0.21
N LEU A 115 3.56 -0.73 -1.23
CA LEU A 115 3.05 0.64 -1.15
C LEU A 115 1.92 0.80 -0.13
N ALA A 116 1.07 -0.21 0.05
CA ALA A 116 -0.01 -0.16 1.04
C ALA A 116 0.50 -0.09 2.48
N LEU A 117 1.69 -0.64 2.75
CA LEU A 117 2.36 -0.55 4.05
C LEU A 117 2.79 0.88 4.41
N LEU A 118 2.87 1.80 3.43
CA LEU A 118 3.28 3.19 3.66
C LEU A 118 2.16 4.06 4.24
N TYR A 119 0.91 3.58 4.28
CA TYR A 119 -0.21 4.35 4.82
C TYR A 119 0.08 4.81 6.28
N PRO A 120 -0.09 6.10 6.63
CA PRO A 120 -0.92 7.11 5.96
C PRO A 120 -0.24 7.91 4.84
N PHE A 121 1.03 7.64 4.57
CA PHE A 121 1.79 8.31 3.53
C PHE A 121 1.44 7.73 2.16
N ILE A 122 1.51 8.57 1.14
CA ILE A 122 1.23 8.20 -0.25
C ILE A 122 2.54 8.36 -1.01
N TRP A 123 3.00 7.28 -1.65
CA TRP A 123 4.16 7.32 -2.54
C TRP A 123 3.97 8.38 -3.64
N GLN A 124 4.93 9.30 -3.75
CA GLN A 124 4.86 10.45 -4.66
C GLN A 124 5.62 10.24 -5.98
N HIS A 125 6.37 9.14 -6.09
CA HIS A 125 7.32 8.93 -7.17
C HIS A 125 6.84 7.88 -8.18
N THR A 126 7.66 7.61 -9.19
CA THR A 126 7.38 6.62 -10.22
C THR A 126 7.11 5.25 -9.62
N PHE A 127 5.98 4.66 -9.97
CA PHE A 127 5.62 3.29 -9.63
C PHE A 127 5.20 2.53 -10.89
N VAL A 128 6.01 1.55 -11.27
CA VAL A 128 5.76 0.70 -12.46
C VAL A 128 5.78 -0.76 -12.02
N PRO A 129 4.63 -1.35 -11.65
CA PRO A 129 4.58 -2.70 -11.08
C PRO A 129 5.15 -3.77 -12.01
N VAL A 130 5.11 -3.54 -13.32
CA VAL A 130 5.74 -4.37 -14.34
C VAL A 130 6.31 -3.45 -15.41
N LEU A 131 7.63 -3.42 -15.52
CA LEU A 131 8.38 -2.69 -16.53
C LEU A 131 8.63 -3.61 -17.73
N PRO A 132 8.21 -3.23 -18.96
CA PRO A 132 8.53 -3.96 -20.16
C PRO A 132 10.04 -3.98 -20.44
N ALA A 133 10.53 -5.06 -21.08
CA ALA A 133 11.94 -5.19 -21.45
C ALA A 133 12.44 -4.03 -22.34
N THR A 134 11.59 -3.52 -23.22
CA THR A 134 11.91 -2.39 -24.11
C THR A 134 12.06 -1.04 -23.39
N MET A 135 11.80 -0.99 -22.08
CA MET A 135 11.83 0.23 -21.26
C MET A 135 12.74 0.06 -20.02
N LEU A 136 13.70 -0.88 -20.06
CA LEU A 136 14.62 -1.11 -18.94
C LEU A 136 15.49 0.11 -18.62
N ASP A 137 15.70 1.00 -19.58
CA ASP A 137 16.40 2.28 -19.44
C ASP A 137 15.79 3.19 -18.36
N ILE A 138 14.48 3.05 -18.07
CA ILE A 138 13.82 3.76 -16.95
C ILE A 138 14.50 3.47 -15.60
N SER A 139 15.11 2.29 -15.43
CA SER A 139 15.85 1.94 -14.21
C SER A 139 17.08 2.83 -13.97
N CYS A 140 17.59 3.49 -15.00
CA CYS A 140 18.72 4.44 -14.90
C CYS A 140 18.28 5.82 -14.40
N SER A 141 16.99 6.04 -14.11
CA SER A 141 16.52 7.34 -13.61
C SER A 141 17.21 7.70 -12.28
N PRO A 142 17.68 8.95 -12.12
CA PRO A 142 18.24 9.41 -10.86
C PRO A 142 17.17 9.67 -9.80
N THR A 143 15.89 9.69 -10.18
CA THR A 143 14.78 9.93 -9.25
C THR A 143 14.38 8.65 -8.51
N PRO A 144 13.80 8.75 -7.31
CA PRO A 144 13.19 7.61 -6.64
C PRO A 144 12.17 6.88 -7.51
N PHE A 145 12.09 5.56 -7.37
CA PHE A 145 11.08 4.75 -8.03
C PHE A 145 10.86 3.42 -7.31
N LEU A 146 9.72 2.80 -7.55
CA LEU A 146 9.46 1.40 -7.28
C LEU A 146 9.04 0.72 -8.59
N ILE A 147 9.87 -0.18 -9.11
CA ILE A 147 9.60 -0.87 -10.38
C ILE A 147 9.67 -2.39 -10.23
N GLY A 148 8.90 -3.12 -11.03
CA GLY A 148 8.98 -4.58 -11.12
C GLY A 148 9.54 -5.01 -12.48
N VAL A 149 10.51 -5.92 -12.49
CA VAL A 149 11.16 -6.44 -13.69
C VAL A 149 11.01 -7.96 -13.72
N LEU A 150 10.77 -8.54 -14.90
CA LEU A 150 10.72 -9.99 -15.04
C LEU A 150 12.13 -10.59 -14.94
N ALA A 151 12.27 -11.73 -14.26
CA ALA A 151 13.57 -12.38 -14.05
C ALA A 151 14.40 -12.62 -15.34
N PRO A 152 13.82 -12.96 -16.50
CA PRO A 152 14.56 -13.05 -17.77
C PRO A 152 15.25 -11.74 -18.21
N CYS A 153 14.78 -10.58 -17.77
CA CYS A 153 15.37 -9.27 -18.07
C CYS A 153 16.49 -8.88 -17.09
N LEU A 154 16.73 -9.68 -16.05
CA LEU A 154 17.73 -9.38 -15.02
C LEU A 154 19.16 -9.24 -15.58
N PRO A 155 19.64 -10.08 -16.52
CA PRO A 155 20.99 -9.91 -17.06
C PRO A 155 21.18 -8.54 -17.73
N GLU A 156 20.23 -8.13 -18.56
CA GLU A 156 20.26 -6.82 -19.24
C GLU A 156 20.18 -5.66 -18.24
N LEU A 157 19.36 -5.79 -17.19
CA LEU A 157 19.25 -4.81 -16.13
C LEU A 157 20.59 -4.59 -15.38
N LEU A 158 21.40 -5.64 -15.20
CA LEU A 158 22.67 -5.54 -14.48
C LEU A 158 23.80 -4.93 -15.30
N GLU A 159 23.66 -4.90 -16.62
CA GLU A 159 24.60 -4.20 -17.52
C GLU A 159 24.32 -2.69 -17.55
N LEU A 160 23.16 -2.24 -17.06
CA LEU A 160 22.80 -0.83 -17.04
C LEU A 160 23.55 -0.07 -15.93
N PRO A 161 23.91 1.21 -16.15
CA PRO A 161 24.59 2.04 -15.17
C PRO A 161 23.62 2.55 -14.10
N ILE A 162 23.08 1.64 -13.29
CA ILE A 162 22.12 1.98 -12.25
C ILE A 162 22.88 2.50 -11.02
N GLU A 163 22.84 3.81 -10.81
CA GLU A 163 23.43 4.45 -9.63
C GLU A 163 22.72 4.00 -8.34
N GLU A 164 23.49 3.84 -7.24
CA GLU A 164 22.99 3.49 -5.90
C GLU A 164 22.17 2.19 -5.83
N VAL A 165 22.45 1.23 -6.70
CA VAL A 165 21.81 -0.09 -6.68
C VAL A 165 22.94 -1.10 -6.45
N HIS A 166 23.35 -1.24 -5.19
CA HIS A 166 24.40 -2.17 -4.77
C HIS A 166 23.92 -3.61 -5.07
N ALA A 167 24.72 -4.34 -5.85
CA ALA A 167 24.55 -5.70 -6.36
C ALA A 167 23.29 -6.49 -5.92
N PRO A 168 22.50 -7.05 -6.86
CA PRO A 168 21.32 -7.85 -6.53
C PRO A 168 21.71 -9.00 -5.59
N ARG A 169 21.23 -8.96 -4.36
CA ARG A 169 21.45 -10.07 -3.43
C ARG A 169 20.33 -11.07 -3.58
N THR A 170 20.41 -11.89 -4.62
CA THR A 170 19.72 -13.19 -4.65
C THR A 170 20.25 -14.04 -3.50
N VAL A 171 19.47 -14.19 -2.43
CA VAL A 171 19.75 -15.20 -1.42
C VAL A 171 19.05 -16.47 -1.88
N ALA A 172 19.82 -17.56 -1.99
CA ALA A 172 19.29 -18.88 -2.31
C ALA A 172 18.11 -19.22 -1.40
N GLY A 173 16.91 -19.36 -1.96
CA GLY A 173 15.67 -19.68 -1.24
C GLY A 173 14.52 -18.71 -1.47
N ASP A 174 14.80 -17.44 -1.78
CA ASP A 174 13.78 -16.45 -2.14
C ASP A 174 13.46 -16.58 -3.65
N ARG A 175 12.17 -16.76 -4.00
CA ARG A 175 11.70 -16.91 -5.39
C ARG A 175 11.73 -15.61 -6.21
N SER A 176 12.31 -14.56 -5.65
CA SER A 176 12.35 -13.21 -6.23
C SER A 176 13.63 -12.51 -5.80
N ALA A 177 14.32 -11.90 -6.76
CA ALA A 177 15.52 -11.12 -6.48
C ALA A 177 15.12 -9.67 -6.16
N PHE A 178 15.73 -9.11 -5.11
CA PHE A 178 15.49 -7.73 -4.68
C PHE A 178 16.82 -6.99 -4.68
N LEU A 179 16.82 -5.81 -5.27
CA LEU A 179 17.96 -4.91 -5.24
C LEU A 179 17.78 -3.95 -4.06
N LEU A 180 18.57 -4.18 -3.02
CA LEU A 180 18.52 -3.49 -1.73
C LEU A 180 19.89 -2.89 -1.45
N LEU A 181 19.90 -1.64 -1.00
CA LEU A 181 21.09 -0.95 -0.52
C LEU A 181 21.58 -1.63 0.77
N GLY A 182 22.90 -1.69 0.97
CA GLY A 182 23.51 -2.50 2.03
C GLY A 182 23.38 -1.94 3.46
N ASP A 183 22.78 -0.76 3.64
CA ASP A 183 22.69 -0.01 4.90
C ASP A 183 21.28 -0.01 5.53
N GLU A 184 20.33 -0.72 4.92
CA GLU A 184 18.91 -0.68 5.29
C GLU A 184 18.62 -1.20 6.70
N ASP A 185 19.48 -2.07 7.24
CA ASP A 185 19.33 -2.69 8.56
C ASP A 185 19.35 -1.70 9.72
N CYS A 186 19.82 -0.48 9.48
CA CYS A 186 19.99 0.56 10.50
C CYS A 186 19.11 1.80 10.27
N ILE A 187 18.25 1.79 9.26
CA ILE A 187 17.39 2.95 8.95
C ILE A 187 16.27 3.09 9.98
N LEU A 188 15.54 1.99 10.24
CA LEU A 188 14.37 2.05 11.11
C LEU A 188 14.77 2.18 12.59
N PRO A 189 14.00 2.91 13.41
CA PRO A 189 14.21 2.93 14.84
C PRO A 189 14.07 1.53 15.46
N SER A 190 15.14 1.01 16.07
CA SER A 190 15.25 -0.40 16.49
C SER A 190 14.07 -0.94 17.30
N LYS A 191 13.51 -0.15 18.23
CA LYS A 191 12.33 -0.55 19.02
C LYS A 191 11.07 -0.73 18.17
N LEU A 192 10.85 0.16 17.20
CA LEU A 192 9.68 0.10 16.31
C LEU A 192 9.86 -1.02 15.28
N GLN A 193 11.08 -1.20 14.77
CA GLN A 193 11.43 -2.31 13.88
C GLN A 193 11.21 -3.66 14.58
N ALA A 194 11.70 -3.83 15.81
CA ALA A 194 11.50 -5.07 16.57
C ALA A 194 10.01 -5.37 16.82
N ALA A 195 9.21 -4.33 17.09
CA ALA A 195 7.78 -4.50 17.29
C ALA A 195 7.05 -4.91 16.00
N LEU A 196 7.39 -4.31 14.85
CA LEU A 196 6.87 -4.75 13.55
C LEU A 196 7.32 -6.17 13.21
N GLN A 197 8.60 -6.48 13.42
CA GLN A 197 9.16 -7.80 13.19
C GLN A 197 8.40 -8.86 13.98
N GLN A 198 8.12 -8.59 15.26
CA GLN A 198 7.35 -9.51 16.10
C GLN A 198 5.92 -9.73 15.57
N ILE A 199 5.20 -8.67 15.17
CA ILE A 199 3.87 -8.83 14.56
C ILE A 199 3.93 -9.71 13.31
N LEU A 200 4.94 -9.50 12.48
CA LEU A 200 5.10 -10.22 11.22
C LEU A 200 5.48 -11.68 11.44
N GLU A 201 6.31 -11.99 12.43
CA GLU A 201 6.72 -13.36 12.78
C GLU A 201 5.59 -14.11 13.48
N ASP A 202 4.95 -13.50 14.48
CA ASP A 202 3.88 -14.11 15.29
C ASP A 202 2.49 -14.04 14.62
N ARG A 203 2.40 -13.53 13.37
CA ARG A 203 1.14 -13.25 12.67
C ARG A 203 0.15 -14.42 12.67
N GLU A 204 0.63 -15.65 12.49
CA GLU A 204 -0.23 -16.84 12.39
C GLU A 204 -0.84 -17.17 13.75
N ASP A 205 -0.08 -17.01 14.83
CA ASP A 205 -0.54 -17.25 16.19
C ASP A 205 -1.48 -16.14 16.65
N ILE A 206 -1.20 -14.88 16.30
CA ILE A 206 -2.10 -13.75 16.54
C ILE A 206 -3.45 -14.00 15.85
N LEU A 207 -3.44 -14.40 14.57
CA LEU A 207 -4.67 -14.69 13.83
C LEU A 207 -5.44 -15.87 14.44
N ARG A 208 -4.75 -16.95 14.85
CA ARG A 208 -5.36 -18.12 15.50
C ARG A 208 -6.05 -17.78 16.83
N GLN A 209 -5.44 -16.92 17.64
CA GLN A 209 -6.00 -16.49 18.92
C GLN A 209 -7.28 -15.65 18.75
N HIS A 210 -7.47 -15.02 17.58
CA HIS A 210 -8.61 -14.15 17.28
C HIS A 210 -9.74 -14.85 16.49
N ASN A 211 -9.63 -16.15 16.20
CA ASN A 211 -10.62 -16.94 15.44
C ASN A 211 -12.01 -17.09 16.10
N GLY A 212 -12.28 -16.44 17.24
CA GLY A 212 -13.63 -16.29 17.80
C GLY A 212 -14.43 -15.13 17.20
N ASP A 213 -13.77 -14.18 16.53
CA ASP A 213 -14.38 -13.00 15.94
C ASP A 213 -14.13 -13.00 14.42
N THR A 214 -15.19 -12.90 13.62
CA THR A 214 -15.22 -13.19 12.17
C THR A 214 -14.47 -12.16 11.29
N CYS A 215 -13.57 -11.34 11.84
CA CYS A 215 -13.19 -10.06 11.22
C CYS A 215 -11.67 -9.72 11.19
N ALA A 216 -10.78 -10.50 11.83
CA ALA A 216 -9.34 -10.24 11.74
C ALA A 216 -8.74 -11.05 10.58
N ASP A 217 -8.73 -10.49 9.37
CA ASP A 217 -7.94 -11.04 8.27
C ASP A 217 -6.49 -10.54 8.34
N LEU A 218 -5.58 -11.23 7.64
CA LEU A 218 -4.16 -10.88 7.58
C LEU A 218 -3.95 -9.40 7.18
N SER A 219 -4.77 -8.90 6.27
CA SER A 219 -4.67 -7.53 5.76
C SER A 219 -5.00 -6.49 6.81
N SER A 220 -6.01 -6.75 7.65
CA SER A 220 -6.35 -5.92 8.79
C SER A 220 -5.23 -5.91 9.83
N LEU A 221 -4.70 -7.08 10.20
CA LEU A 221 -3.60 -7.19 11.17
C LEU A 221 -2.37 -6.39 10.73
N LEU A 222 -1.96 -6.55 9.47
CA LEU A 222 -0.78 -5.85 8.94
C LEU A 222 -1.04 -4.36 8.76
N SER A 223 -2.21 -3.98 8.21
CA SER A 223 -2.57 -2.57 8.14
C SER A 223 -2.53 -1.91 9.52
N GLU A 224 -2.98 -2.62 10.55
CA GLU A 224 -2.99 -2.11 11.92
C GLU A 224 -1.58 -1.98 12.50
N GLY A 225 -0.75 -3.00 12.35
CA GLY A 225 0.64 -2.98 12.81
C GLY A 225 1.45 -1.83 12.21
N PHE A 226 1.31 -1.60 10.90
CA PHE A 226 1.99 -0.51 10.21
C PHE A 226 1.40 0.87 10.54
N VAL A 227 0.08 0.98 10.75
CA VAL A 227 -0.51 2.23 11.27
C VAL A 227 0.04 2.55 12.66
N HIS A 228 0.14 1.58 13.55
CA HIS A 228 0.74 1.79 14.87
C HIS A 228 2.20 2.24 14.79
N PHE A 229 2.97 1.68 13.85
CA PHE A 229 4.33 2.17 13.58
C PHE A 229 4.34 3.67 13.28
N PHE A 230 3.45 4.14 12.40
CA PHE A 230 3.36 5.56 12.07
C PHE A 230 2.78 6.42 13.18
N VAL A 231 1.85 5.89 13.98
CA VAL A 231 1.30 6.61 15.14
C VAL A 231 2.37 6.86 16.19
N GLU A 232 3.21 5.87 16.48
CA GLU A 232 4.36 6.06 17.37
C GLU A 232 5.41 7.01 16.77
N LEU A 233 5.59 6.98 15.45
CA LEU A 233 6.60 7.78 14.75
C LEU A 233 6.21 9.27 14.63
N VAL A 234 4.97 9.54 14.20
CA VAL A 234 4.50 10.89 13.84
C VAL A 234 3.17 11.29 14.50
N GLY A 235 2.55 10.44 15.32
CA GLY A 235 1.21 10.69 15.85
C GLY A 235 1.08 11.92 16.74
N HIS A 236 2.18 12.44 17.29
CA HIS A 236 2.22 13.70 18.03
C HIS A 236 2.22 14.95 17.15
N TYR A 237 2.23 14.83 15.81
CA TYR A 237 2.24 15.97 14.89
C TYR A 237 1.17 17.03 15.17
N PRO A 238 -0.08 16.73 15.60
CA PRO A 238 -1.10 17.76 15.79
C PRO A 238 -0.73 18.78 16.86
N LEU A 239 0.13 18.40 17.83
CA LEU A 239 0.62 19.28 18.89
C LEU A 239 1.62 20.33 18.38
N TYR A 240 2.14 20.14 17.16
CA TYR A 240 3.15 20.99 16.53
C TYR A 240 2.65 21.66 15.25
N MET A 241 1.35 21.59 14.98
CA MET A 241 0.69 22.35 13.92
C MET A 241 0.31 23.73 14.48
N ALA A 242 1.11 24.75 14.18
CA ALA A 242 0.86 26.12 14.61
C ALA A 242 0.17 26.91 13.51
N GLU A 243 -0.63 27.91 13.87
CA GLU A 243 -1.21 28.84 12.91
C GLU A 243 -0.20 29.95 12.61
N ALA A 244 0.22 30.06 11.36
CA ALA A 244 1.09 31.11 10.86
C ALA A 244 0.32 32.43 10.71
N ALA A 245 1.03 33.55 10.61
CA ALA A 245 0.45 34.90 10.60
C ALA A 245 -0.51 35.16 9.41
N ASN A 246 -0.43 34.34 8.37
CA ASN A 246 -1.29 34.35 7.19
C ASN A 246 -2.57 33.49 7.35
N GLY A 247 -2.78 32.87 8.52
CA GLY A 247 -3.90 31.96 8.81
C GLY A 247 -3.74 30.54 8.27
N THR A 248 -2.57 30.18 7.71
CA THR A 248 -2.27 28.79 7.34
C THR A 248 -1.76 28.03 8.55
N LYS A 249 -2.12 26.75 8.66
CA LYS A 249 -1.46 25.87 9.62
C LYS A 249 -0.12 25.44 9.04
N GLU A 250 0.92 25.44 9.84
CA GLU A 250 2.27 25.02 9.46
C GLU A 250 2.86 24.11 10.54
N LEU A 251 3.59 23.07 10.12
CA LEU A 251 4.30 22.19 11.03
C LEU A 251 5.58 22.84 11.56
N GLN A 252 5.70 22.96 12.87
CA GLN A 252 6.94 23.35 13.56
C GLN A 252 7.97 22.20 13.52
N ARG A 253 8.65 22.02 12.38
CA ARG A 253 9.52 20.87 12.09
C ARG A 253 10.52 20.53 13.19
N GLU A 254 11.30 21.51 13.66
CA GLU A 254 12.33 21.30 14.69
C GLU A 254 11.73 20.89 16.05
N SER A 255 10.65 21.56 16.46
CA SER A 255 9.95 21.26 17.72
C SER A 255 9.33 19.87 17.68
N PHE A 256 8.68 19.51 16.57
CA PHE A 256 8.09 18.19 16.32
C PHE A 256 9.13 17.06 16.40
N ARG A 257 10.30 17.27 15.79
CA ARG A 257 11.38 16.28 15.84
C ARG A 257 11.97 16.19 17.25
N LYS A 258 12.32 17.31 17.87
CA LYS A 258 13.02 17.33 19.17
C LYS A 258 12.16 16.82 20.33
N SER A 259 10.85 16.95 20.24
CA SER A 259 9.93 16.50 21.30
C SER A 259 9.78 14.99 21.41
N HIS A 260 10.11 14.24 20.36
CA HIS A 260 10.00 12.79 20.41
C HIS A 260 11.00 12.20 21.42
N PRO A 261 10.59 11.34 22.38
CA PRO A 261 11.46 10.90 23.48
C PRO A 261 12.63 10.00 23.02
N SER A 262 12.42 9.15 22.01
CA SER A 262 13.44 8.24 21.48
C SER A 262 14.46 8.94 20.57
N ARG A 263 15.76 8.82 20.90
CA ARG A 263 16.87 9.32 20.06
C ARG A 263 16.89 8.71 18.66
N GLY A 264 16.67 7.40 18.55
CA GLY A 264 16.68 6.70 17.25
C GLY A 264 15.55 7.21 16.34
N VAL A 265 14.37 7.48 16.91
CA VAL A 265 13.27 8.10 16.16
C VAL A 265 13.62 9.51 15.72
N ARG A 266 14.25 10.33 16.58
CA ARG A 266 14.68 11.69 16.18
C ARG A 266 15.68 11.68 15.01
N GLN A 267 16.58 10.69 14.99
CA GLN A 267 17.54 10.50 13.89
C GLN A 267 16.83 10.08 12.61
N PHE A 268 15.91 9.12 12.69
CA PHE A 268 15.12 8.72 11.52
C PHE A 268 14.25 9.87 10.99
N LEU A 269 13.55 10.60 11.86
CA LEU A 269 12.75 11.77 11.49
C LEU A 269 13.57 12.86 10.79
N GLN A 270 14.85 13.02 11.14
CA GLN A 270 15.73 13.96 10.44
C GLN A 270 15.83 13.65 8.94
N LEU A 271 15.80 12.38 8.54
CA LEU A 271 15.84 11.96 7.14
C LEU A 271 14.43 11.91 6.55
N PHE A 272 13.50 11.26 7.25
CA PHE A 272 12.15 11.03 6.77
C PHE A 272 11.36 12.32 6.51
N MET A 273 11.57 13.36 7.32
CA MET A 273 10.85 14.63 7.15
C MET A 273 11.24 15.38 5.86
N ASP A 274 12.37 15.05 5.23
CA ASP A 274 12.84 15.66 3.99
C ASP A 274 12.31 14.94 2.74
N THR A 275 11.51 13.89 2.92
CA THR A 275 10.87 13.14 1.83
C THR A 275 9.63 13.86 1.26
N GLN A 276 9.33 13.61 -0.01
CA GLN A 276 8.10 14.10 -0.66
C GLN A 276 6.83 13.51 -0.03
N MET A 277 6.88 12.26 0.41
CA MET A 277 5.80 11.59 1.12
C MET A 277 5.43 12.35 2.39
N PHE A 278 6.42 12.74 3.21
CA PHE A 278 6.16 13.51 4.43
C PHE A 278 5.64 14.91 4.11
N ALA A 279 6.22 15.59 3.11
CA ALA A 279 5.75 16.89 2.65
C ALA A 279 4.28 16.85 2.21
N GLY A 280 3.92 15.88 1.36
CA GLY A 280 2.54 15.68 0.91
C GLY A 280 1.57 15.34 2.05
N PHE A 281 2.01 14.52 3.02
CA PHE A 281 1.22 14.23 4.21
C PHE A 281 0.92 15.50 5.02
N ILE A 282 1.93 16.34 5.29
CA ILE A 282 1.73 17.57 6.05
C ILE A 282 0.87 18.57 5.28
N GLN A 283 1.13 18.79 3.99
CA GLN A 283 0.33 19.68 3.15
C GLN A 283 -1.16 19.31 3.18
N ASP A 284 -1.47 18.01 3.12
CA ASP A 284 -2.82 17.48 3.22
C ASP A 284 -3.44 17.69 4.61
N LYS A 285 -2.64 17.83 5.69
CA LYS A 285 -3.13 18.26 7.01
C LYS A 285 -3.33 19.76 7.13
N GLU A 286 -2.51 20.56 6.46
CA GLU A 286 -2.60 22.02 6.45
C GLU A 286 -3.85 22.51 5.70
N LEU A 287 -4.20 21.84 4.60
CA LEU A 287 -5.35 22.21 3.76
C LEU A 287 -6.71 21.71 4.29
N ARG A 288 -6.73 20.67 5.16
CA ARG A 288 -7.99 20.09 5.63
C ARG A 288 -8.70 20.95 6.67
N LYS A 289 -9.90 21.44 6.32
CA LYS A 289 -10.80 22.18 7.22
C LYS A 289 -11.82 21.32 7.99
N GLY A 290 -11.81 19.99 7.86
CA GLY A 290 -12.56 19.09 8.75
C GLY A 290 -12.92 17.70 8.19
N GLY A 291 -12.95 16.70 9.10
CA GLY A 291 -14.05 15.72 9.19
C GLY A 291 -13.84 14.26 8.76
N GLY A 292 -12.87 13.92 7.92
CA GLY A 292 -12.60 12.51 7.58
C GLY A 292 -11.61 11.89 8.55
N LYS A 293 -12.04 10.97 9.43
CA LYS A 293 -11.13 10.20 10.28
C LYS A 293 -10.79 8.88 9.60
N GLY A 294 -9.67 8.81 8.91
CA GLY A 294 -9.11 7.53 8.50
C GLY A 294 -8.66 6.71 9.72
N LEU A 295 -8.18 5.49 9.46
CA LEU A 295 -7.67 4.61 10.51
C LEU A 295 -6.54 5.30 11.29
N PHE A 296 -5.61 5.94 10.58
CA PHE A 296 -4.50 6.67 11.20
C PHE A 296 -5.00 7.81 12.11
N GLU A 297 -5.93 8.65 11.66
CA GLU A 297 -6.45 9.76 12.48
C GLU A 297 -7.19 9.26 13.73
N THR A 298 -7.89 8.13 13.62
CA THR A 298 -8.54 7.47 14.76
C THR A 298 -7.50 7.02 15.78
N ARG A 299 -6.44 6.33 15.34
CA ARG A 299 -5.37 5.86 16.23
C ARG A 299 -4.53 6.99 16.81
N VAL A 300 -4.32 8.09 16.07
CA VAL A 300 -3.68 9.31 16.59
C VAL A 300 -4.50 9.91 17.74
N ALA A 301 -5.82 9.99 17.61
CA ALA A 301 -6.67 10.50 18.68
C ALA A 301 -6.59 9.62 19.95
N GLU A 302 -6.57 8.29 19.79
CA GLU A 302 -6.38 7.35 20.90
C GLU A 302 -5.00 7.50 21.56
N TYR A 303 -3.96 7.65 20.75
CA TYR A 303 -2.59 7.88 21.22
C TYR A 303 -2.43 9.16 22.04
N LEU A 304 -3.03 10.26 21.58
CA LEU A 304 -2.98 11.54 22.29
C LEU A 304 -3.74 11.51 23.63
N ASN A 305 -4.84 10.76 23.70
CA ASN A 305 -5.61 10.58 24.93
C ASN A 305 -4.85 9.73 25.96
N THR A 306 -4.10 8.72 25.52
CA THR A 306 -3.35 7.79 26.40
C THR A 306 -1.98 8.33 26.82
N SER A 307 -1.37 9.21 26.03
CA SER A 307 -0.05 9.80 26.35
C SER A 307 -0.06 10.79 27.52
N GLN A 308 -1.23 11.04 28.14
CA GLN A 308 -1.37 11.80 29.38
C GLN A 308 -1.15 10.94 30.65
N GLU A 309 -1.08 9.61 30.55
CA GLU A 309 -0.79 8.71 31.68
C GLU A 309 0.63 8.10 31.60
N PRO A 310 1.37 8.00 32.73
CA PRO A 310 2.74 7.49 32.76
C PRO A 310 2.76 5.95 32.75
N GLU A 311 2.51 5.33 31.60
CA GLU A 311 2.66 3.88 31.39
C GLU A 311 4.06 3.51 30.86
N PRO A 312 4.58 2.31 31.17
CA PRO A 312 5.93 1.90 30.78
C PRO A 312 6.08 1.82 29.25
N SER A 313 7.06 2.56 28.72
CA SER A 313 7.38 2.61 27.28
C SER A 313 7.99 1.29 26.79
N GLY A 314 7.50 0.72 25.68
CA GLY A 314 8.14 -0.43 25.04
C GLY A 314 7.25 -1.19 24.05
N VAL A 315 7.77 -2.33 23.58
CA VAL A 315 7.09 -3.28 22.66
C VAL A 315 5.73 -3.72 23.23
N ASN A 316 5.62 -3.86 24.55
CA ASN A 316 4.34 -4.19 25.21
C ASN A 316 3.26 -3.12 25.03
N LYS A 317 3.60 -1.83 24.92
CA LYS A 317 2.61 -0.77 24.63
C LYS A 317 2.12 -0.88 23.18
N PHE A 318 3.04 -1.16 22.25
CA PHE A 318 2.73 -1.38 20.84
C PHE A 318 1.77 -2.56 20.64
N LEU A 319 2.07 -3.70 21.26
CA LEU A 319 1.24 -4.90 21.19
C LEU A 319 -0.11 -4.74 21.90
N LYS A 320 -0.15 -4.03 23.05
CA LYS A 320 -1.41 -3.69 23.73
C LYS A 320 -2.35 -2.85 22.85
N GLY A 321 -1.79 -1.96 22.01
CA GLY A 321 -2.57 -1.15 21.05
C GLY A 321 -3.30 -1.98 20.00
N LEU A 322 -2.74 -3.13 19.60
CA LEU A 322 -3.37 -4.08 18.67
C LEU A 322 -4.58 -4.78 19.28
N GLY A 323 -4.55 -5.06 20.59
CA GLY A 323 -5.66 -5.71 21.32
C GLY A 323 -6.95 -4.87 21.39
N SER A 324 -6.87 -3.57 21.07
CA SER A 324 -8.01 -2.65 21.03
C SER A 324 -8.72 -2.60 19.66
N CYS A 325 -8.40 -3.49 18.71
CA CYS A 325 -8.99 -3.60 17.36
C CYS A 325 -10.53 -3.71 17.27
N ARG A 326 -11.25 -3.66 18.38
CA ARG A 326 -12.72 -3.63 18.48
C ARG A 326 -13.38 -2.43 17.78
N SER A 327 -12.62 -1.38 17.43
CA SER A 327 -13.16 -0.11 16.92
C SER A 327 -13.26 0.02 15.38
N LEU A 328 -12.72 -0.95 14.61
CA LEU A 328 -12.61 -0.88 13.14
C LEU A 328 -13.95 -0.63 12.40
N LYS A 329 -15.10 -0.90 13.03
CA LYS A 329 -16.42 -0.79 12.39
C LYS A 329 -17.08 0.60 12.46
N ARG A 330 -16.54 1.57 13.22
CA ARG A 330 -17.27 2.83 13.50
C ARG A 330 -16.81 4.10 12.77
N SER A 331 -15.62 4.16 12.17
CA SER A 331 -15.06 5.47 11.77
C SER A 331 -14.70 5.65 10.30
N LEU A 332 -15.03 4.73 9.38
CA LEU A 332 -14.59 4.85 7.99
C LEU A 332 -15.72 5.30 7.06
N SER A 333 -15.95 6.62 7.01
CA SER A 333 -16.75 7.27 5.97
C SER A 333 -15.84 8.17 5.12
N LYS A 334 -15.69 7.76 3.85
CA LYS A 334 -15.22 8.53 2.68
C LYS A 334 -13.75 8.97 2.71
N ALA A 335 -12.93 8.25 1.93
CA ALA A 335 -11.75 8.81 1.27
C ALA A 335 -11.97 8.79 -0.25
N THR A 336 -11.56 9.87 -0.90
CA THR A 336 -11.92 10.24 -2.27
C THR A 336 -10.96 9.64 -3.31
N SER A 337 -11.55 9.03 -4.33
CA SER A 337 -11.08 8.82 -5.71
C SER A 337 -9.57 8.80 -6.03
N GLN A 338 -8.97 7.60 -6.06
CA GLN A 338 -7.81 7.29 -6.92
C GLN A 338 -8.16 6.29 -8.04
N SER A 339 -9.41 5.82 -8.08
CA SER A 339 -9.87 4.77 -9.01
C SER A 339 -9.97 5.23 -10.47
N VAL A 340 -10.00 6.55 -10.74
CA VAL A 340 -10.10 7.11 -12.09
C VAL A 340 -8.76 7.04 -12.84
N ILE A 341 -7.63 7.12 -12.13
CA ILE A 341 -6.29 7.06 -12.74
C ILE A 341 -5.92 5.62 -13.14
N ARG A 342 -6.36 4.61 -12.37
CA ARG A 342 -6.17 3.19 -12.74
C ARG A 342 -7.06 2.75 -13.91
N LEU A 343 -8.26 3.31 -14.03
CA LEU A 343 -9.13 3.04 -15.18
C LEU A 343 -8.59 3.67 -16.48
N LEU A 344 -7.97 4.85 -16.39
CA LEU A 344 -7.25 5.48 -17.50
C LEU A 344 -6.01 4.69 -17.93
N LEU A 345 -5.25 4.12 -16.99
CA LEU A 345 -4.12 3.24 -17.32
C LEU A 345 -4.57 1.91 -17.96
N LEU A 346 -5.68 1.32 -17.52
CA LEU A 346 -6.24 0.14 -18.19
C LEU A 346 -6.70 0.48 -19.63
N LEU A 347 -7.32 1.64 -19.84
CA LEU A 347 -7.75 2.08 -21.17
C LEU A 347 -6.57 2.39 -22.10
N VAL A 348 -5.44 2.89 -21.58
CA VAL A 348 -4.22 3.10 -22.37
C VAL A 348 -3.55 1.77 -22.76
N VAL A 349 -3.58 0.76 -21.88
CA VAL A 349 -3.07 -0.58 -22.19
C VAL A 349 -3.95 -1.30 -23.23
N PHE A 350 -5.28 -1.18 -23.14
CA PHE A 350 -6.18 -1.75 -24.13
C PHE A 350 -6.11 -1.03 -25.49
N ARG A 351 -5.94 0.30 -25.51
CA ARG A 351 -5.80 1.04 -26.78
C ARG A 351 -4.54 0.70 -27.57
N LYS A 352 -3.51 0.14 -26.92
CA LYS A 352 -2.26 -0.29 -27.59
C LYS A 352 -2.31 -1.72 -28.13
N GLN A 353 -3.34 -2.51 -27.83
CA GLN A 353 -3.50 -3.87 -28.39
C GLN A 353 -4.40 -3.92 -29.63
N ASP A 354 -5.17 -2.87 -29.92
CA ASP A 354 -5.98 -2.75 -31.15
C ASP A 354 -5.21 -2.11 -32.34
N GLU A 355 -3.94 -1.75 -32.16
CA GLU A 355 -3.02 -1.33 -33.24
C GLU A 355 -2.03 -2.46 -33.56
N ALA A 356 -2.52 -3.60 -34.04
CA ALA A 356 -1.72 -4.51 -34.85
C ALA A 356 -2.14 -4.31 -36.33
N PRO A 357 -1.21 -4.12 -37.27
CA PRO A 357 -1.57 -4.00 -38.67
C PRO A 357 -2.15 -5.34 -39.15
N ALA A 358 -3.29 -5.26 -39.82
CA ALA A 358 -3.82 -6.38 -40.60
C ALA A 358 -2.93 -6.55 -41.84
N ASP A 359 -2.11 -7.60 -41.84
CA ASP A 359 -1.59 -8.22 -43.06
C ASP A 359 -2.46 -9.42 -43.44
#